data_AF-A0A9E3KGP3-F1
#
_entry.id   AF-A0A9E3KGP3-F1
#
_cell.length_a   1.000
_cell.length_b   1.000
_cell.length_c   1.000
_cell.angle_alpha   90.00
_cell.angle_beta   90.00
_cell.angle_gamma   90.00
#
_symmetry.space_group_name_H-M   'P 1'
#
loop_
_entity.id
_entity.type
_entity.pdbx_description
1 polymer ?
#
loop_
_entity_poly.entity_id
_entity_poly.type
_entity_poly.pdbx_seq_one_letter_code
_entity_poly.pdbx_strand_id
1 'polypeptide(L)'
;MIKLLTYTHILAGIISLIVAPLAMLVRKGSKAHRLWGKIFFWCMTWICFSAIILSTVKWIPFLLLIAVFSYYSVYVGYRALYRKQIHQGKGVTWFDWMAGSLAGLFNLSFFVWGMHHVVTGQAAFGLLSAGFGSGGLIMVYNEAKSYIKPPDDKFSWFYRHIGSMLGGFIASVTAFSAQVMHFMPGVIQWLWPSLVGVPLIIYWVRTYRKKLATGMSFHEALS
;
A
#
# COMPACT_ATOMS: atom_id res chain seq x y z
N MET A 1 17.10 -22.97 6.28
CA MET A 1 15.84 -22.50 5.66
C MET A 1 15.44 -21.09 6.10
N ILE A 2 15.16 -20.82 7.39
CA ILE A 2 14.70 -19.49 7.87
C ILE A 2 15.70 -18.35 7.61
N LYS A 3 17.01 -18.59 7.74
CA LYS A 3 18.05 -17.58 7.42
C LYS A 3 18.00 -17.15 5.95
N LEU A 4 17.88 -18.11 5.03
CA LEU A 4 17.76 -17.84 3.59
C LEU A 4 16.50 -17.01 3.28
N LEU A 5 15.36 -17.38 3.87
CA LEU A 5 14.12 -16.62 3.73
C LEU A 5 14.25 -15.20 4.27
N THR A 6 14.94 -15.03 5.41
CA THR A 6 15.23 -13.72 5.99
C THR A 6 16.12 -12.87 5.08
N TYR A 7 17.20 -13.43 4.53
CA TYR A 7 18.10 -12.69 3.63
C TYR A 7 17.41 -12.29 2.33
N THR A 8 16.63 -13.18 1.73
CA THR A 8 15.87 -12.87 0.51
C THR A 8 14.76 -11.84 0.78
N HIS A 9 14.10 -11.89 1.94
CA HIS A 9 13.16 -10.86 2.38
C HIS A 9 13.82 -9.49 2.49
N ILE A 10 14.96 -9.41 3.20
CA ILE A 10 15.73 -8.16 3.37
C ILE A 10 16.19 -7.63 2.01
N LEU A 11 16.75 -8.49 1.15
CA LEU A 11 17.20 -8.10 -0.18
C LEU A 11 16.04 -7.54 -1.03
N ALA A 12 14.88 -8.20 -1.03
CA ALA A 12 13.70 -7.69 -1.71
C ALA A 12 13.22 -6.34 -1.15
N GLY A 13 13.32 -6.16 0.18
CA GLY A 13 13.04 -4.88 0.85
C GLY A 13 13.98 -3.76 0.43
N ILE A 14 15.29 -4.02 0.37
CA ILE A 14 16.27 -3.04 -0.10
C ILE A 14 16.00 -2.66 -1.56
N ILE A 15 15.75 -3.66 -2.42
CA ILE A 15 15.43 -3.41 -3.84
C ILE A 15 14.15 -2.57 -3.94
N SER A 16 13.08 -2.94 -3.23
CA SER A 16 11.80 -2.21 -3.29
C SER A 16 11.93 -0.74 -2.86
N LEU A 17 12.70 -0.48 -1.81
CA LEU A 17 12.97 0.86 -1.28
C LEU A 17 13.79 1.73 -2.26
N ILE A 18 14.61 1.14 -3.12
CA ILE A 18 15.37 1.85 -4.14
C ILE A 18 14.54 2.05 -5.41
N VAL A 19 13.86 1.01 -5.90
CA VAL A 19 13.17 1.08 -7.20
C VAL A 19 11.91 1.93 -7.16
N ALA A 20 11.23 2.05 -6.02
CA ALA A 20 10.05 2.89 -5.90
C ALA A 20 10.37 4.39 -6.12
N PRO A 21 11.36 5.00 -5.44
CA PRO A 21 11.82 6.35 -5.76
C PRO A 21 12.26 6.51 -7.23
N LEU A 22 13.01 5.55 -7.78
CA LEU A 22 13.40 5.59 -9.20
C LEU A 22 12.17 5.62 -10.13
N ALA A 23 11.13 4.84 -9.81
CA ALA A 23 9.85 4.88 -10.55
C ALA A 23 9.14 6.24 -10.43
N MET A 24 9.28 6.94 -9.30
CA MET A 24 8.66 8.26 -9.07
C MET A 24 9.35 9.38 -9.87
N LEU A 25 10.68 9.30 -9.99
CA LEU A 25 11.52 10.31 -10.66
C LEU A 25 11.36 10.28 -12.18
N VAL A 26 11.17 9.10 -12.76
CA VAL A 26 11.00 8.97 -14.21
C VAL A 26 9.60 9.38 -14.68
N ARG A 27 9.48 9.70 -15.97
CA ARG A 27 8.20 10.04 -16.60
C ARG A 27 7.17 8.92 -16.41
N LYS A 28 6.01 9.26 -15.87
CA LYS A 28 4.92 8.32 -15.56
C LYS A 28 4.45 7.64 -16.85
N GLY A 29 4.35 6.31 -16.82
CA GLY A 29 3.98 5.51 -17.99
C GLY A 29 5.11 5.22 -19.00
N SER A 30 6.30 5.80 -18.84
CA SER A 30 7.48 5.46 -19.67
C SER A 30 7.93 4.00 -19.52
N LYS A 31 8.80 3.51 -20.43
CA LYS A 31 9.38 2.16 -20.32
C LYS A 31 10.09 1.96 -18.96
N ALA A 32 10.86 2.95 -18.51
CA ALA A 32 11.54 2.94 -17.22
C ALA A 32 10.54 2.88 -16.06
N HIS A 33 9.51 3.74 -16.03
CA HIS A 33 8.50 3.73 -14.96
C HIS A 33 7.81 2.37 -14.85
N ARG A 34 7.43 1.78 -15.99
CA ARG A 34 6.77 0.47 -16.02
C ARG A 34 7.70 -0.66 -15.57
N LEU A 35 8.99 -0.58 -15.88
CA LEU A 35 9.97 -1.56 -15.42
C LEU A 35 10.13 -1.48 -13.89
N TRP A 36 10.47 -0.30 -13.36
CA TRP A 36 10.68 -0.10 -11.93
C TRP A 36 9.42 -0.38 -11.11
N GLY A 37 8.24 0.02 -11.59
CA GLY A 37 6.97 -0.31 -10.94
C GLY A 37 6.66 -1.80 -10.89
N LYS A 38 7.03 -2.57 -11.93
CA LYS A 38 6.90 -4.05 -11.91
C LYS A 38 7.88 -4.69 -10.94
N ILE A 39 9.13 -4.23 -10.91
CA ILE A 39 10.13 -4.74 -9.94
C ILE A 39 9.64 -4.46 -8.52
N PHE A 40 9.17 -3.24 -8.24
CA PHE A 40 8.59 -2.88 -6.95
C PHE A 40 7.42 -3.81 -6.57
N PHE A 41 6.48 -4.01 -7.48
CA PHE A 41 5.34 -4.90 -7.26
C PHE A 41 5.77 -6.32 -6.89
N TRP A 42 6.67 -6.94 -7.67
CA TRP A 42 7.11 -8.31 -7.42
C TRP A 42 7.97 -8.45 -6.16
N CYS A 43 8.80 -7.44 -5.84
CA CYS A 43 9.49 -7.39 -4.56
C CYS A 43 8.48 -7.35 -3.40
N MET A 44 7.45 -6.50 -3.48
CA MET A 44 6.40 -6.42 -2.46
C MET A 44 5.58 -7.72 -2.34
N THR A 45 5.33 -8.42 -3.44
CA THR A 45 4.73 -9.77 -3.42
C THR A 45 5.60 -10.75 -2.64
N TRP A 46 6.91 -10.78 -2.92
CA TRP A 46 7.84 -11.64 -2.21
C TRP A 46 7.97 -11.28 -0.73
N ILE A 47 8.05 -9.98 -0.41
CA ILE A 47 8.08 -9.45 0.96
C ILE A 47 6.84 -9.92 1.73
N CYS A 48 5.64 -9.83 1.14
CA CYS A 48 4.41 -10.30 1.75
C CYS A 48 4.45 -11.81 2.05
N PHE A 49 4.78 -12.63 1.04
CA PHE A 49 4.86 -14.07 1.19
C PHE A 49 5.87 -14.50 2.25
N SER A 50 7.09 -13.96 2.17
CA SER A 50 8.15 -14.24 3.14
C SER A 50 7.83 -13.70 4.54
N ALA A 51 7.18 -12.54 4.67
CA ALA A 51 6.75 -11.98 5.95
C ALA A 51 5.67 -12.83 6.62
N ILE A 52 4.72 -13.38 5.88
CA ILE A 52 3.71 -14.29 6.43
C ILE A 52 4.41 -15.48 7.11
N ILE A 53 5.36 -16.11 6.43
CA ILE A 53 6.11 -17.25 6.98
C ILE A 53 6.97 -16.81 8.18
N LEU A 54 7.81 -15.78 8.01
CA LEU A 54 8.75 -15.33 9.03
C LEU A 54 8.03 -14.85 10.31
N SER A 55 6.96 -14.08 10.15
CA SER A 55 6.21 -13.51 11.27
C SER A 55 5.36 -14.55 11.99
N THR A 56 4.89 -15.59 11.29
CA THR A 56 4.20 -16.73 11.92
C THR A 56 5.19 -17.56 12.73
N VAL A 57 6.34 -17.91 12.15
CA VAL A 57 7.38 -18.71 12.84
C VAL A 57 7.94 -17.98 14.06
N LYS A 58 8.14 -16.66 13.96
CA LYS A 58 8.68 -15.84 15.06
C LYS A 58 7.62 -15.30 16.02
N TRP A 59 6.33 -15.59 15.80
CA TRP A 59 5.22 -15.06 16.59
C TRP A 59 5.19 -13.52 16.68
N ILE A 60 5.33 -12.84 15.54
CA ILE A 60 5.28 -11.38 15.43
C ILE A 60 4.03 -10.97 14.62
N PRO A 61 2.81 -11.12 15.17
CA PRO A 61 1.55 -10.90 14.44
C PRO A 61 1.43 -9.50 13.85
N PHE A 62 2.00 -8.49 14.52
CA PHE A 62 1.98 -7.11 14.04
C PHE A 62 2.64 -6.96 12.66
N LEU A 63 3.82 -7.56 12.45
CA LEU A 63 4.53 -7.50 11.16
C LEU A 63 3.81 -8.30 10.07
N LEU A 64 3.16 -9.41 10.45
CA LEU A 64 2.30 -10.18 9.54
C LEU A 64 1.15 -9.31 9.02
N LEU A 65 0.45 -8.62 9.92
CA LEU A 65 -0.73 -7.82 9.57
C LEU A 65 -0.35 -6.59 8.73
N ILE A 66 0.77 -5.92 9.05
CA ILE A 66 1.31 -4.84 8.20
C ILE A 66 1.75 -5.35 6.82
N ALA A 67 2.34 -6.56 6.73
CA ALA A 67 2.73 -7.13 5.45
C ALA A 67 1.51 -7.31 4.52
N VAL A 68 0.40 -7.81 5.06
CA VAL A 68 -0.85 -7.96 4.29
C VAL A 68 -1.46 -6.61 3.93
N PHE A 69 -1.50 -5.66 4.88
CA PHE A 69 -1.98 -4.29 4.62
C PHE A 69 -1.18 -3.61 3.50
N SER A 70 0.15 -3.60 3.60
CA SER A 70 1.03 -2.95 2.64
C SER A 70 0.94 -3.60 1.25
N TYR A 71 0.95 -4.93 1.20
CA TYR A 71 0.80 -5.65 -0.06
C TYR A 71 -0.56 -5.45 -0.71
N TYR A 72 -1.66 -5.46 0.06
CA TYR A 72 -2.99 -5.20 -0.50
C TYR A 72 -3.07 -3.80 -1.13
N SER A 73 -2.41 -2.80 -0.53
CA SER A 73 -2.29 -1.46 -1.12
C SER A 73 -1.56 -1.51 -2.47
N VAL A 74 -0.39 -2.16 -2.54
CA VAL A 74 0.37 -2.32 -3.79
C VAL A 74 -0.41 -3.12 -4.84
N TYR A 75 -1.13 -4.16 -4.43
CA TYR A 75 -2.01 -4.96 -5.27
C TYR A 75 -3.11 -4.10 -5.91
N VAL A 76 -3.81 -3.28 -5.11
CA VAL A 76 -4.83 -2.35 -5.62
C VAL A 76 -4.22 -1.38 -6.62
N GLY A 77 -3.06 -0.82 -6.30
CA GLY A 77 -2.34 0.12 -7.17
C GLY A 77 -1.95 -0.51 -8.52
N TYR A 78 -1.44 -1.73 -8.50
CA TYR A 78 -1.08 -2.47 -9.70
C TYR A 78 -2.31 -2.88 -10.52
N ARG A 79 -3.34 -3.43 -9.87
CA ARG A 79 -4.59 -3.85 -10.52
C ARG A 79 -5.37 -2.70 -11.12
N ALA A 80 -5.24 -1.47 -10.60
CA ALA A 80 -5.83 -0.29 -11.21
C ALA A 80 -5.42 -0.09 -12.68
N LEU A 81 -4.20 -0.50 -13.07
CA LEU A 81 -3.73 -0.42 -14.46
C LEU A 81 -4.48 -1.35 -15.43
N TYR A 82 -5.06 -2.43 -14.91
CA TYR A 82 -5.86 -3.40 -15.66
C TYR A 82 -7.36 -3.05 -15.62
N ARG A 83 -7.75 -2.08 -14.80
CA ARG A 83 -9.14 -1.66 -14.56
C ARG A 83 -9.38 -0.23 -15.01
N LYS A 84 -8.78 0.17 -16.13
CA LYS A 84 -8.92 1.54 -16.69
C LYS A 84 -10.38 1.89 -17.03
N GLN A 85 -11.19 0.89 -17.31
CA GLN A 85 -12.62 1.02 -17.62
C GLN A 85 -13.53 0.78 -16.40
N ILE A 86 -13.00 0.88 -15.18
CA ILE A 86 -13.81 0.70 -13.96
C ILE A 86 -14.98 1.68 -13.88
N HIS A 87 -14.83 2.89 -14.43
CA HIS A 87 -15.90 3.90 -14.54
C HIS A 87 -17.10 3.43 -15.38
N GLN A 88 -16.92 2.39 -16.21
CA GLN A 88 -17.98 1.75 -17.00
C GLN A 88 -18.49 0.45 -16.35
N GLY A 89 -18.10 0.16 -15.11
CA GLY A 89 -18.39 -1.10 -14.42
C GLY A 89 -17.63 -2.30 -14.97
N LYS A 90 -16.54 -2.09 -15.73
CA LYS A 90 -15.78 -3.16 -16.40
C LYS A 90 -14.42 -3.42 -15.75
N GLY A 91 -13.93 -4.64 -15.90
CA GLY A 91 -12.55 -5.05 -15.56
C GLY A 91 -12.34 -5.57 -14.15
N VAL A 92 -13.35 -5.48 -13.27
CA VAL A 92 -13.32 -6.14 -11.95
C VAL A 92 -13.48 -7.64 -12.15
N THR A 93 -12.65 -8.43 -11.46
CA THR A 93 -12.70 -9.90 -11.51
C THR A 93 -12.89 -10.50 -10.12
N TRP A 94 -13.19 -11.79 -10.05
CA TRP A 94 -13.33 -12.51 -8.77
C TRP A 94 -12.05 -12.45 -7.92
N PHE A 95 -10.87 -12.38 -8.55
CA PHE A 95 -9.60 -12.20 -7.84
C PHE A 95 -9.56 -10.90 -7.02
N ASP A 96 -10.19 -9.83 -7.50
CA ASP A 96 -10.23 -8.54 -6.80
C ASP A 96 -11.08 -8.64 -5.52
N TRP A 97 -12.20 -9.38 -5.60
CA TRP A 97 -13.06 -9.68 -4.46
C TRP A 97 -12.36 -10.60 -3.47
N MET A 98 -11.72 -11.68 -3.94
CA MET A 98 -10.96 -12.58 -3.08
C MET A 98 -9.87 -11.84 -2.32
N ALA A 99 -9.06 -11.02 -3.02
CA ALA A 99 -8.00 -10.24 -2.40
C ALA A 99 -8.56 -9.22 -1.39
N GLY A 100 -9.67 -8.55 -1.73
CA GLY A 100 -10.35 -7.62 -0.83
C GLY A 100 -10.90 -8.29 0.42
N SER A 101 -11.54 -9.45 0.30
CA SER A 101 -12.08 -10.21 1.43
C SER A 101 -10.97 -10.72 2.35
N LEU A 102 -9.88 -11.25 1.79
CA LEU A 102 -8.73 -11.71 2.57
C LEU A 102 -8.06 -10.54 3.31
N ALA A 103 -7.83 -9.43 2.61
CA ALA A 103 -7.31 -8.22 3.24
C ALA A 103 -8.26 -7.67 4.31
N GLY A 104 -9.57 -7.69 4.06
CA GLY A 104 -10.60 -7.27 5.01
C GLY A 104 -10.55 -8.08 6.30
N LEU A 105 -10.44 -9.41 6.20
CA LEU A 105 -10.29 -10.30 7.36
C LEU A 105 -9.04 -9.96 8.18
N PHE A 106 -7.88 -9.82 7.53
CA PHE A 106 -6.64 -9.50 8.24
C PHE A 106 -6.68 -8.11 8.88
N ASN A 107 -7.21 -7.09 8.19
CA ASN A 107 -7.31 -5.74 8.75
C ASN A 107 -8.36 -5.63 9.86
N LEU A 108 -9.45 -6.42 9.80
CA LEU A 108 -10.40 -6.54 10.90
C LEU A 108 -9.74 -7.17 12.13
N SER A 109 -9.03 -8.28 11.95
CA SER A 109 -8.24 -8.90 13.03
C SER A 109 -7.22 -7.92 13.62
N PHE A 110 -6.56 -7.11 12.77
CA PHE A 110 -5.61 -6.10 13.22
C PHE A 110 -6.27 -5.01 14.07
N PHE A 111 -7.43 -4.52 13.64
CA PHE A 111 -8.20 -3.53 14.38
C PHE A 111 -8.67 -4.07 15.73
N VAL A 112 -9.31 -5.25 15.74
CA VAL A 112 -9.83 -5.88 16.96
C VAL A 112 -8.70 -6.17 17.95
N TRP A 113 -7.58 -6.71 17.46
CA TRP A 113 -6.41 -6.97 18.29
C TRP A 113 -5.79 -5.68 18.84
N GLY A 114 -5.76 -4.61 18.03
CA GLY A 114 -5.34 -3.29 18.48
C GLY A 114 -6.24 -2.75 19.60
N MET A 115 -7.55 -2.81 19.43
CA MET A 115 -8.51 -2.39 20.46
C MET A 115 -8.40 -3.21 21.75
N HIS A 116 -8.16 -4.51 21.64
CA HIS A 116 -7.87 -5.36 22.78
C HIS A 116 -6.63 -4.86 23.55
N HIS A 117 -5.55 -4.52 22.86
CA HIS A 117 -4.34 -3.96 23.48
C HIS A 117 -4.55 -2.59 24.13
N VAL A 118 -5.47 -1.77 23.59
CA VAL A 118 -5.85 -0.50 24.24
C VAL A 118 -6.47 -0.77 25.60
N VAL A 119 -7.42 -1.70 25.69
CA VAL A 119 -8.14 -1.97 26.95
C VAL A 119 -7.32 -2.77 27.97
N THR A 120 -6.28 -3.50 27.54
CA THR A 120 -5.36 -4.22 28.44
C THR A 120 -4.14 -3.40 28.89
N GLY A 121 -4.13 -2.09 28.63
CA GLY A 121 -3.12 -1.16 29.16
C GLY A 121 -1.93 -0.88 28.23
N GLN A 122 -1.90 -1.44 27.02
CA GLN A 122 -0.87 -1.18 26.01
C GLN A 122 -1.32 -0.13 24.98
N ALA A 123 -1.79 1.03 25.46
CA ALA A 123 -2.50 2.02 24.66
C ALA A 123 -1.75 2.48 23.39
N ALA A 124 -0.46 2.80 23.47
CA ALA A 124 0.30 3.28 22.31
C ALA A 124 0.38 2.23 21.18
N PHE A 125 0.68 0.99 21.54
CA PHE A 125 0.75 -0.13 20.59
C PHE A 125 -0.64 -0.51 20.05
N GLY A 126 -1.65 -0.51 20.94
CA GLY A 126 -3.03 -0.78 20.57
C GLY A 126 -3.61 0.24 19.61
N LEU A 127 -3.40 1.53 19.86
CA LEU A 127 -3.83 2.63 18.97
C LEU A 127 -3.11 2.57 17.62
N LEU A 128 -1.81 2.25 17.61
CA LEU A 128 -1.06 2.07 16.37
C LEU A 128 -1.63 0.94 15.52
N SER A 129 -1.86 -0.22 16.15
CA SER A 129 -2.46 -1.40 15.51
C SER A 129 -3.87 -1.12 14.99
N ALA A 130 -4.70 -0.46 15.80
CA ALA A 130 -6.04 -0.04 15.42
C ALA A 130 -6.03 0.99 14.28
N GLY A 131 -5.04 1.89 14.25
CA GLY A 131 -4.83 2.86 13.17
C GLY A 131 -4.54 2.17 11.83
N PHE A 132 -3.62 1.20 11.80
CA PHE A 132 -3.37 0.43 10.57
C PHE A 132 -4.56 -0.42 10.16
N GLY A 133 -5.20 -1.12 11.10
CA GLY A 133 -6.37 -1.95 10.83
C GLY A 133 -7.53 -1.13 10.27
N SER A 134 -7.85 0.02 10.87
CA SER A 134 -8.90 0.92 10.37
C SER A 134 -8.57 1.51 9.00
N GLY A 135 -7.33 1.96 8.78
CA GLY A 135 -6.87 2.43 7.47
C GLY A 135 -7.01 1.35 6.38
N GLY A 136 -6.67 0.10 6.70
CA GLY A 136 -6.83 -1.03 5.80
C GLY A 136 -8.30 -1.37 5.51
N LEU A 137 -9.16 -1.33 6.52
CA LEU A 137 -10.61 -1.54 6.35
C LEU A 137 -11.24 -0.44 5.49
N ILE A 138 -10.86 0.83 5.68
CA ILE A 138 -11.31 1.94 4.84
C ILE A 138 -10.88 1.72 3.38
N MET A 139 -9.66 1.23 3.16
CA MET A 139 -9.17 0.90 1.82
C MET A 139 -9.98 -0.23 1.17
N VAL A 140 -10.22 -1.34 1.89
CA VAL A 140 -11.05 -2.47 1.41
C VAL A 140 -12.47 -2.01 1.10
N TYR A 141 -13.07 -1.22 1.99
CA TYR A 141 -14.42 -0.67 1.79
C TYR A 141 -14.49 0.22 0.53
N ASN A 142 -13.53 1.12 0.36
CA ASN A 142 -13.49 2.02 -0.80
C ASN A 142 -13.26 1.28 -2.13
N GLU A 143 -12.50 0.18 -2.11
CA GLU A 143 -12.36 -0.71 -3.27
C GLU A 143 -13.68 -1.44 -3.57
N ALA A 144 -14.26 -2.13 -2.58
CA ALA A 144 -15.52 -2.85 -2.75
C ALA A 144 -16.65 -1.92 -3.22
N LYS A 145 -16.75 -0.72 -2.63
CA LYS A 145 -17.69 0.33 -3.05
C LYS A 145 -17.50 0.71 -4.51
N SER A 146 -16.26 0.84 -4.98
CA SER A 146 -15.99 1.18 -6.38
C SER A 146 -16.31 0.07 -7.39
N TYR A 147 -16.38 -1.18 -6.92
CA TYR A 147 -16.79 -2.31 -7.75
C TYR A 147 -18.31 -2.36 -7.91
N ILE A 148 -19.05 -2.02 -6.85
CA ILE A 148 -20.52 -2.02 -6.83
C ILE A 148 -21.08 -0.73 -7.44
N LYS A 149 -20.48 0.40 -7.09
CA LYS A 149 -20.83 1.74 -7.59
C LYS A 149 -19.61 2.34 -8.29
N PRO A 150 -19.44 2.05 -9.60
CA PRO A 150 -18.39 2.63 -10.43
C PRO A 150 -18.24 4.15 -10.27
N PRO A 151 -17.01 4.68 -10.21
CA PRO A 151 -16.79 6.12 -10.18
C PRO A 151 -17.05 6.74 -11.56
N ASP A 152 -17.68 7.91 -11.62
CA ASP A 152 -17.97 8.60 -12.90
C ASP A 152 -16.69 9.08 -13.62
N ASP A 153 -15.62 9.30 -12.85
CA ASP A 153 -14.34 9.80 -13.33
C ASP A 153 -13.56 8.73 -14.12
N LYS A 154 -13.41 8.96 -15.44
CA LYS A 154 -12.62 8.13 -16.37
C LYS A 154 -11.18 7.88 -15.91
N PHE A 155 -10.57 8.82 -15.17
CA PHE A 155 -9.19 8.73 -14.70
C PHE A 155 -9.09 8.23 -13.25
N SER A 156 -10.18 7.79 -12.64
CA SER A 156 -10.21 7.17 -11.30
C SER A 156 -9.14 6.09 -11.10
N TRP A 157 -8.91 5.25 -12.11
CA TRP A 157 -7.87 4.22 -12.11
C TRP A 157 -6.45 4.80 -11.90
N PHE A 158 -6.17 5.99 -12.43
CA PHE A 158 -4.86 6.62 -12.36
C PHE A 158 -4.58 7.18 -10.96
N TYR A 159 -5.56 7.86 -10.37
CA TYR A 159 -5.43 8.34 -8.98
C TYR A 159 -5.32 7.20 -8.00
N ARG A 160 -6.03 6.09 -8.26
CA ARG A 160 -5.93 4.86 -7.47
C ARG A 160 -4.58 4.19 -7.61
N HIS A 161 -4.05 4.12 -8.84
CA HIS A 161 -2.70 3.63 -9.08
C HIS A 161 -1.67 4.44 -8.27
N ILE A 162 -1.67 5.77 -8.37
CA ILE A 162 -0.74 6.63 -7.61
C ILE A 162 -0.93 6.44 -6.11
N GLY A 163 -2.16 6.60 -5.63
CA GLY A 163 -2.46 6.59 -4.19
C GLY A 163 -2.09 5.26 -3.54
N SER A 164 -2.42 4.13 -4.16
CA SER A 164 -2.19 2.82 -3.57
C SER A 164 -0.76 2.30 -3.77
N MET A 165 -0.09 2.62 -4.89
CA MET A 165 1.34 2.30 -5.04
C MET A 165 2.19 3.08 -4.02
N LEU A 166 1.90 4.38 -3.85
CA LEU A 166 2.60 5.21 -2.87
C LEU A 166 2.20 4.86 -1.43
N GLY A 167 0.94 4.52 -1.17
CA GLY A 167 0.49 4.03 0.15
C GLY A 167 1.21 2.75 0.58
N GLY A 168 1.35 1.80 -0.34
CA GLY A 168 2.16 0.59 -0.10
C GLY A 168 3.64 0.89 0.11
N PHE A 169 4.21 1.85 -0.63
CA PHE A 169 5.58 2.32 -0.41
C PHE A 169 5.76 2.97 0.96
N ILE A 170 4.86 3.87 1.37
CA ILE A 170 4.85 4.47 2.72
C ILE A 170 4.84 3.38 3.79
N ALA A 171 3.98 2.37 3.64
CA ALA A 171 3.92 1.25 4.59
C ALA A 171 5.23 0.44 4.64
N SER A 172 5.93 0.27 3.50
CA SER A 172 7.26 -0.36 3.48
C SER A 172 8.34 0.49 4.16
N VAL A 173 8.32 1.82 3.96
CA VAL A 173 9.22 2.75 4.65
C VAL A 173 8.93 2.76 6.15
N THR A 174 7.66 2.70 6.56
CA THR A 174 7.24 2.54 7.96
C THR A 174 7.79 1.25 8.57
N ALA A 175 7.65 0.11 7.88
CA ALA A 175 8.19 -1.16 8.38
C ALA A 175 9.73 -1.13 8.50
N PHE A 176 10.44 -0.56 7.51
CA PHE A 176 11.88 -0.35 7.59
C PHE A 176 12.27 0.57 8.74
N SER A 177 11.60 1.71 8.86
CA SER A 177 11.84 2.71 9.91
C SER A 177 11.71 2.10 11.30
N ALA A 178 10.63 1.35 11.55
CA ALA A 178 10.42 0.65 12.81
C ALA A 178 11.50 -0.38 13.17
N GLN A 179 12.11 -1.02 12.16
CA GLN A 179 13.13 -2.04 12.40
C GLN A 179 14.57 -1.53 12.38
N VAL A 180 14.83 -0.34 11.86
CA VAL A 180 16.20 0.16 11.64
C VAL A 180 16.45 1.52 12.30
N MET A 181 15.47 2.41 12.34
CA MET A 181 15.64 3.79 12.83
C MET A 181 15.47 3.89 14.35
N HIS A 182 16.23 3.10 15.11
CA HIS A 182 16.16 3.06 16.57
C HIS A 182 16.51 4.39 17.27
N PHE A 183 17.15 5.32 16.55
CA PHE A 183 17.43 6.68 17.04
C PHE A 183 16.17 7.56 17.11
N MET A 184 15.07 7.19 16.43
CA MET A 184 13.81 7.93 16.51
C MET A 184 12.98 7.47 17.72
N PRO A 185 12.22 8.37 18.37
CA PRO A 185 11.34 7.99 19.49
C PRO A 185 10.22 7.04 19.05
N GLY A 186 9.94 6.01 19.85
CA GLY A 186 9.03 4.88 19.58
C GLY A 186 7.96 5.11 18.51
N VAL A 187 6.88 5.85 18.82
CA VAL A 187 5.74 6.02 17.89
C VAL A 187 6.11 6.79 16.62
N ILE A 188 7.08 7.71 16.68
CA ILE A 188 7.54 8.48 15.51
C ILE A 188 8.13 7.57 14.45
N GLN A 189 8.84 6.50 14.83
CA GLN A 189 9.37 5.49 13.90
C GLN A 189 8.28 4.95 12.95
N TRP A 190 7.03 4.88 13.42
CA TRP A 190 5.92 4.35 12.66
C TRP A 190 5.18 5.41 11.84
N LEU A 191 5.04 6.61 12.39
CA LEU A 191 4.14 7.63 11.86
C LEU A 191 4.80 8.58 10.86
N TRP A 192 6.10 8.87 10.98
CA TRP A 192 6.75 9.88 10.15
C TRP A 192 6.60 9.64 8.64
N PRO A 193 6.65 8.40 8.09
CA PRO A 193 6.51 8.20 6.65
C PRO A 193 5.13 8.59 6.14
N SER A 194 4.08 8.31 6.93
CA SER A 194 2.71 8.71 6.61
C SER A 194 2.50 10.21 6.77
N LEU A 195 3.08 10.82 7.82
CA LEU A 195 3.02 12.27 8.06
C LEU A 195 3.59 13.08 6.89
N VAL A 196 4.64 12.57 6.23
CA VAL A 196 5.23 13.20 5.04
C VAL A 196 4.54 12.75 3.76
N GLY A 197 4.37 11.44 3.59
CA GLY A 197 3.94 10.84 2.34
C GLY A 197 2.47 11.08 1.99
N VAL A 198 1.56 11.05 2.97
CA VAL A 198 0.12 11.23 2.71
C VAL A 198 -0.19 12.64 2.20
N PRO A 199 0.30 13.74 2.81
CA PRO A 199 0.13 15.08 2.25
C PRO A 199 0.66 15.22 0.82
N LEU A 200 1.82 14.62 0.52
CA LEU A 200 2.40 14.62 -0.82
C LEU A 200 1.51 13.87 -1.83
N ILE A 201 0.99 12.69 -1.47
CA ILE A 201 0.03 11.95 -2.31
C ILE A 201 -1.20 12.82 -2.60
N ILE A 202 -1.78 13.44 -1.56
CA ILE A 202 -2.97 14.29 -1.70
C ILE A 202 -2.68 15.45 -2.64
N TYR A 203 -1.55 16.13 -2.45
CA TYR A 203 -1.11 17.24 -3.31
C TYR A 203 -0.97 16.80 -4.78
N TRP A 204 -0.26 15.70 -5.04
CA TRP A 204 -0.06 15.18 -6.39
C TRP A 204 -1.37 14.77 -7.06
N VAL A 205 -2.22 14.01 -6.36
CA VAL A 205 -3.51 13.56 -6.90
C VAL A 205 -4.41 14.77 -7.20
N ARG A 206 -4.47 15.77 -6.31
CA ARG A 206 -5.24 17.00 -6.55
C ARG A 206 -4.72 17.75 -7.78
N THR A 207 -3.40 17.82 -7.95
CA THR A 207 -2.77 18.48 -9.11
C THR A 207 -3.15 17.79 -10.42
N TYR A 208 -3.06 16.46 -10.49
CA TYR A 208 -3.47 15.70 -11.68
C TYR A 208 -4.98 15.80 -11.95
N ARG A 209 -5.81 15.76 -10.90
CA ARG A 209 -7.27 15.97 -11.04
C ARG A 209 -7.59 17.32 -11.67
N LYS A 210 -6.95 18.39 -11.20
CA LYS A 210 -7.13 19.74 -11.78
C LYS A 210 -6.71 19.77 -13.25
N LYS A 211 -5.51 19.28 -13.59
CA LYS A 211 -5.02 19.24 -14.98
C LYS A 211 -5.97 18.46 -15.91
N LEU A 212 -6.46 17.29 -15.48
CA LEU A 212 -7.34 16.45 -16.30
C LEU A 212 -8.77 17.01 -16.38
N ALA A 213 -9.21 17.78 -15.39
CA ALA A 213 -10.51 18.46 -15.42
C ALA A 213 -10.54 19.66 -16.39
N THR A 214 -9.41 20.30 -16.69
CA THR A 214 -9.34 21.39 -17.67
C THR A 214 -9.33 20.91 -19.13
N GLY A 215 -9.56 19.61 -19.39
CA GLY A 215 -9.57 19.03 -20.73
C GLY A 215 -8.18 18.71 -21.31
N MET A 216 -7.12 18.89 -20.52
CA MET A 216 -5.74 18.53 -20.91
C MET A 216 -5.66 17.04 -21.26
N SER A 217 -4.94 16.69 -22.33
CA SER A 217 -4.76 15.30 -22.68
C SER A 217 -3.98 14.55 -21.59
N PHE A 218 -4.19 13.24 -21.48
CA PHE A 218 -3.48 12.43 -20.50
C PHE A 218 -1.96 12.49 -20.70
N HIS A 219 -1.48 12.63 -21.94
CA HIS A 219 -0.04 12.71 -22.22
C HIS A 219 0.58 14.03 -21.74
N GLU A 220 -0.12 15.15 -21.94
CA GLU A 220 0.27 16.49 -21.45
C GLU A 220 0.19 16.59 -19.92
N ALA A 221 -0.80 15.94 -19.30
CA ALA A 221 -0.89 15.92 -17.86
C ALA A 221 0.33 15.24 -17.21
N LEU A 222 0.96 14.29 -17.91
CA LEU A 222 2.10 13.50 -17.45
C LEU A 222 3.48 14.04 -17.88
N SER A 223 3.54 15.02 -18.78
CA SER A 223 4.75 15.80 -19.06
C SER A 223 4.99 16.83 -17.96
#